data_AF-A0A383ATF5-F1
#
_entry.id   AF-A0A383ATF5-F1
#
_cell.length_a   1.000
_cell.length_b   1.000
_cell.length_c   1.000
_cell.angle_alpha   90.00
_cell.angle_beta   90.00
_cell.angle_gamma   90.00
#
_symmetry.space_group_name_H-M   'P 1'
#
loop_
_entity.id
_entity.type
_entity.pdbx_description
1 polymer ?
#
loop_
_entity_poly.entity_id
_entity_poly.type
_entity_poly.pdbx_seq_one_letter_code
_entity_poly.pdbx_strand_id
1 'polypeptide(L)'
;MNTAAWFILLLPLFSAVVIGLGAFRSRKASAAISVGAVTGSFLLTLLLVAAGGKLHPSVAWLAIEGLEIDIGLQIDSLSKLMLCVVTGVGSLIHIFSLGYMKEDRDFARYFAFLSLFIFSMLGIVLADNFVMMFIFWELVGVSSYLLIGFWFEKPSAADAAKKAFLTNRVGDFGFLLGILMVWTALGSVGFADLAESVSAETATITGLAGFLIFCGAMGKSAQFPLHVWL
;
A
#
# COMPACT_ATOMS: atom_id res chain seq x y z
N MET A 1 7.01 -8.19 -19.85
CA MET A 1 7.16 -7.11 -18.84
C MET A 1 5.85 -6.87 -18.08
N ASN A 2 4.69 -6.85 -18.74
CA ASN A 2 3.38 -6.70 -18.07
C ASN A 2 3.12 -7.74 -16.97
N THR A 3 3.39 -9.03 -17.22
CA THR A 3 3.25 -10.08 -16.20
C THR A 3 4.22 -9.92 -15.03
N ALA A 4 5.42 -9.39 -15.27
CA ALA A 4 6.41 -9.17 -14.23
C ALA A 4 5.96 -8.09 -13.23
N ALA A 5 5.23 -7.07 -13.69
CA ALA A 5 4.64 -6.05 -12.83
C ALA A 5 3.65 -6.65 -11.82
N TRP A 6 2.78 -7.55 -12.27
CA TRP A 6 1.86 -8.28 -11.40
C TRP A 6 2.61 -9.15 -10.38
N PHE A 7 3.71 -9.80 -10.77
CA PHE A 7 4.52 -10.56 -9.82
C PHE A 7 5.17 -9.69 -8.75
N ILE A 8 5.64 -8.48 -9.09
CA ILE A 8 6.17 -7.53 -8.10
C ILE A 8 5.12 -7.25 -7.01
N LEU A 9 3.87 -7.00 -7.42
CA LEU A 9 2.78 -6.77 -6.47
C LEU A 9 2.38 -8.04 -5.71
N LEU A 10 2.22 -9.18 -6.38
CA LEU A 10 1.57 -10.37 -5.81
C LEU A 10 2.51 -11.28 -5.01
N LEU A 11 3.83 -11.23 -5.22
CA LEU A 11 4.78 -12.07 -4.48
C LEU A 11 4.71 -11.86 -2.95
N PRO A 12 4.73 -10.62 -2.43
CA PRO A 12 4.58 -10.39 -0.99
C PRO A 12 3.21 -10.82 -0.45
N LEU A 13 2.14 -10.66 -1.24
CA LEU A 13 0.81 -11.15 -0.86
C LEU A 13 0.79 -12.66 -0.72
N PHE A 14 1.36 -13.37 -1.71
CA PHE A 14 1.48 -14.82 -1.67
C PHE A 14 2.21 -15.29 -0.41
N SER A 15 3.33 -14.65 -0.07
CA SER A 15 4.04 -14.88 1.19
C SER A 15 3.13 -14.68 2.42
N ALA A 16 2.45 -13.53 2.49
CA ALA A 16 1.58 -13.19 3.62
C ALA A 16 0.45 -14.21 3.82
N VAL A 17 -0.21 -14.63 2.73
CA VAL A 17 -1.31 -15.60 2.76
C VAL A 17 -0.81 -16.98 3.15
N VAL A 18 0.27 -17.45 2.53
CA VAL A 18 0.83 -18.78 2.78
C VAL A 18 1.30 -18.92 4.24
N ILE A 19 1.97 -17.90 4.77
CA ILE A 19 2.42 -17.91 6.17
C ILE A 19 1.22 -17.71 7.11
N GLY A 20 0.30 -16.80 6.79
CA GLY A 20 -0.87 -16.45 7.60
C GLY A 20 -1.90 -17.58 7.76
N LEU A 21 -2.11 -18.39 6.71
CA LEU A 21 -2.98 -19.58 6.76
C LEU A 21 -2.34 -20.75 7.52
N GLY A 22 -1.13 -20.59 8.06
CA GLY A 22 -0.46 -21.62 8.84
C GLY A 22 0.04 -22.80 8.00
N ALA A 23 0.17 -22.62 6.67
CA ALA A 23 0.71 -23.66 5.78
C ALA A 23 2.11 -24.13 6.23
N PHE A 24 2.84 -23.28 6.97
CA PHE A 24 4.12 -23.62 7.57
C PHE A 24 4.17 -23.27 9.06
N ARG A 25 4.31 -24.28 9.92
CA ARG A 25 4.70 -24.10 11.34
C ARG A 25 6.20 -23.90 11.53
N SER A 26 6.99 -24.00 10.46
CA SER A 26 8.45 -23.88 10.48
C SER A 26 8.89 -22.42 10.36
N ARG A 27 9.68 -21.97 11.35
CA ARG A 27 10.29 -20.62 11.35
C ARG A 27 11.16 -20.38 10.12
N LYS A 28 12.00 -21.36 9.76
CA LYS A 28 12.93 -21.25 8.63
C LYS A 28 12.20 -21.12 7.29
N ALA A 29 11.15 -21.92 7.09
CA ALA A 29 10.35 -21.85 5.86
C ALA A 29 9.62 -20.51 5.72
N SER A 30 8.99 -20.03 6.81
CA SER A 30 8.28 -18.75 6.83
C SER A 30 9.22 -17.58 6.50
N ALA A 31 10.39 -17.55 7.13
CA ALA A 31 11.44 -16.56 6.83
C ALA A 31 11.90 -16.65 5.36
N ALA A 32 12.21 -17.85 4.87
CA ALA A 32 12.73 -18.03 3.52
C ALA A 32 11.71 -17.60 2.45
N ILE A 33 10.43 -17.93 2.63
CA ILE A 33 9.34 -17.53 1.73
C ILE A 33 9.20 -16.00 1.74
N SER A 34 9.17 -15.40 2.93
CA SER A 34 8.97 -13.95 3.08
C SER A 34 10.14 -13.14 2.54
N VAL A 35 11.37 -13.46 2.94
CA VAL A 35 12.58 -12.81 2.43
C VAL A 35 12.72 -13.06 0.94
N GLY A 36 12.47 -14.29 0.46
CA GLY A 36 12.55 -14.65 -0.95
C GLY A 36 11.53 -13.90 -1.80
N ALA A 37 10.29 -13.74 -1.33
CA ALA A 37 9.24 -13.01 -2.03
C ALA A 37 9.59 -11.52 -2.20
N VAL A 38 10.04 -10.86 -1.13
CA VAL A 38 10.37 -9.43 -1.18
C VAL A 38 11.67 -9.18 -1.95
N THR A 39 12.69 -10.03 -1.77
CA THR A 39 13.94 -9.95 -2.56
C THR A 39 13.68 -10.23 -4.03
N GLY A 40 12.82 -11.21 -4.35
CA GLY A 40 12.38 -11.48 -5.72
C GLY A 40 11.65 -10.28 -6.34
N SER A 41 10.80 -9.61 -5.56
CA SER A 41 10.12 -8.38 -5.98
C SER A 41 11.11 -7.24 -6.25
N PHE A 42 12.17 -7.12 -5.44
CA PHE A 42 13.25 -6.15 -5.66
C PHE A 42 14.04 -6.45 -6.95
N LEU A 43 14.43 -7.70 -7.17
CA LEU A 43 15.14 -8.10 -8.40
C LEU A 43 14.28 -7.85 -9.65
N LEU A 44 12.99 -8.19 -9.61
CA LEU A 44 12.05 -7.88 -10.69
C LEU A 44 11.90 -6.37 -10.90
N THR A 45 11.90 -5.58 -9.83
CA THR A 45 11.88 -4.12 -9.91
C THR A 45 13.12 -3.59 -10.62
N LEU A 46 14.32 -4.08 -10.28
CA LEU A 46 15.57 -3.68 -10.95
C LEU A 46 15.55 -4.01 -12.44
N LEU A 47 15.05 -5.20 -12.81
CA LEU A 47 14.89 -5.58 -14.22
C LEU A 47 13.91 -4.65 -14.95
N LEU A 48 12.81 -4.28 -14.30
CA LEU A 48 11.81 -3.37 -14.84
C LEU A 48 12.33 -1.94 -15.01
N VAL A 49 13.19 -1.49 -14.10
CA VAL A 49 13.89 -0.19 -14.22
C VAL A 49 14.88 -0.23 -15.37
N ALA A 50 15.72 -1.27 -15.44
CA ALA A 50 16.72 -1.43 -16.49
C ALA A 50 16.11 -1.55 -17.89
N ALA A 51 14.95 -2.19 -18.02
CA ALA A 51 14.25 -2.32 -19.29
C ALA A 51 13.64 -1.00 -19.82
N GLY A 52 13.52 0.03 -18.97
CA GLY A 52 12.97 1.32 -19.39
C GLY A 52 11.48 1.28 -19.73
N GLY A 53 10.99 2.33 -20.40
CA GLY A 53 9.61 2.44 -20.88
C GLY A 53 8.54 2.70 -19.79
N LYS A 54 7.34 3.08 -20.23
CA LYS A 54 6.14 3.14 -19.39
C LYS A 54 5.29 1.89 -19.63
N LEU A 55 4.72 1.32 -18.57
CA LEU A 55 3.78 0.20 -18.66
C LEU A 55 2.52 0.54 -17.88
N HIS A 56 1.39 0.04 -18.37
CA HIS A 56 0.10 0.20 -17.71
C HIS A 56 -0.77 -1.05 -17.96
N PRO A 57 -0.41 -2.21 -17.39
CA PRO A 57 -1.30 -3.37 -17.44
C PRO A 57 -2.49 -3.13 -16.49
N SER A 58 -3.70 -3.25 -17.01
CA SER A 58 -4.94 -3.14 -16.23
C SER A 58 -5.84 -4.36 -16.40
N VAL A 59 -6.67 -4.60 -15.39
CA VAL A 59 -7.75 -5.57 -15.40
C VAL A 59 -9.00 -4.89 -14.84
N ALA A 60 -10.13 -5.01 -15.55
CA ALA A 60 -11.41 -4.49 -15.10
C ALA A 60 -11.80 -5.12 -13.75
N TRP A 61 -12.13 -4.27 -12.77
CA TRP A 61 -12.51 -4.70 -11.43
C TRP A 61 -13.99 -4.48 -11.14
N LEU A 62 -14.51 -3.28 -11.44
CA LEU A 62 -15.90 -2.93 -11.24
C LEU A 62 -16.43 -2.14 -12.44
N ALA A 63 -17.54 -2.59 -13.01
CA ALA A 63 -18.26 -1.87 -14.06
C ALA A 63 -19.74 -1.78 -13.67
N ILE A 64 -20.18 -0.59 -13.30
CA ILE A 64 -21.57 -0.24 -13.04
C ILE A 64 -21.90 0.97 -13.94
N GLU A 65 -23.18 1.17 -14.27
CA GLU A 65 -23.62 2.32 -15.06
C GLU A 65 -23.07 3.65 -14.48
N GLY A 66 -22.22 4.34 -15.26
CA GLY A 66 -21.58 5.59 -14.85
C GLY A 66 -20.32 5.47 -13.99
N LEU A 67 -19.82 4.25 -13.72
CA LEU A 67 -18.58 4.02 -12.98
C LEU A 67 -17.85 2.77 -13.47
N GLU A 68 -16.72 2.99 -14.12
CA GLU A 68 -15.77 1.96 -14.52
C GLU A 68 -14.48 2.12 -13.69
N ILE A 69 -14.07 1.06 -13.01
CA ILE A 69 -12.86 1.01 -12.20
C ILE A 69 -12.04 -0.19 -12.59
N ASP A 70 -10.82 0.09 -13.02
CA ASP A 70 -9.79 -0.91 -13.28
C ASP A 70 -8.86 -1.06 -12.07
N ILE A 71 -8.25 -2.25 -11.94
CA ILE A 71 -7.01 -2.39 -11.18
C ILE A 71 -5.88 -2.29 -12.20
N GLY A 72 -5.34 -1.09 -12.37
CA GLY A 72 -4.20 -0.84 -13.25
C GLY A 72 -2.91 -0.61 -12.49
N LEU A 73 -1.81 -1.13 -13.03
CA LEU A 73 -0.48 -0.90 -12.50
C LEU A 73 0.20 0.22 -13.28
N GLN A 74 0.15 1.45 -12.77
CA GLN A 74 0.86 2.58 -13.36
C GLN A 74 2.36 2.45 -13.11
N ILE A 75 3.12 2.24 -14.19
CA ILE A 75 4.57 2.11 -14.15
C ILE A 75 5.20 3.19 -15.03
N ASP A 76 5.51 4.29 -14.38
CA ASP A 76 6.21 5.47 -14.87
C ASP A 76 7.52 5.70 -14.09
N SER A 77 8.18 6.84 -14.30
CA SER A 77 9.45 7.15 -13.62
C SER A 77 9.30 7.29 -12.10
N LEU A 78 8.17 7.80 -11.62
CA LEU A 78 7.93 8.02 -10.19
C LEU A 78 7.67 6.70 -9.46
N SER A 79 6.73 5.91 -9.98
CA SER A 79 6.43 4.58 -9.46
C SER A 79 7.67 3.67 -9.49
N LYS A 80 8.47 3.69 -10.56
CA LYS A 80 9.76 2.95 -10.61
C LYS A 80 10.71 3.33 -9.48
N LEU A 81 10.88 4.62 -9.21
CA LEU A 81 11.70 5.09 -8.10
C LEU A 81 11.15 4.59 -6.76
N MET A 82 9.84 4.74 -6.55
CA MET A 82 9.19 4.33 -5.31
C MET A 82 9.20 2.81 -5.13
N LEU A 83 9.06 2.02 -6.19
CA LEU A 83 9.21 0.56 -6.16
C LEU A 83 10.60 0.17 -5.68
N CYS A 84 11.66 0.81 -6.20
CA CYS A 84 13.04 0.57 -5.74
C CYS A 84 13.19 0.84 -4.25
N VAL A 85 12.60 1.94 -3.75
CA VAL A 85 12.64 2.29 -2.33
C VAL A 85 11.90 1.23 -1.50
N VAL A 86 10.64 0.93 -1.84
CA VAL A 86 9.79 0.02 -1.06
C VAL A 86 10.34 -1.41 -1.08
N THR A 87 10.69 -1.95 -2.25
CA THR A 87 11.21 -3.32 -2.35
C THR A 87 12.65 -3.44 -1.86
N GLY A 88 13.49 -2.43 -2.07
CA GLY A 88 14.88 -2.41 -1.61
C GLY A 88 14.99 -2.30 -0.09
N VAL A 89 14.42 -1.23 0.49
CA VAL A 89 14.37 -1.08 1.96
C VAL A 89 13.57 -2.21 2.60
N GLY A 90 12.47 -2.62 1.97
CA GLY A 90 11.68 -3.77 2.41
C GLY A 90 12.50 -5.05 2.51
N SER A 91 13.34 -5.35 1.50
CA SER A 91 14.23 -6.52 1.53
C SER A 91 15.24 -6.45 2.67
N LEU A 92 15.85 -5.27 2.89
CA LEU A 92 16.79 -5.06 4.00
C LEU A 92 16.12 -5.25 5.37
N ILE A 93 14.91 -4.72 5.55
CA ILE A 93 14.13 -4.91 6.78
C ILE A 93 13.82 -6.39 6.99
N HIS A 94 13.41 -7.12 5.95
CA HIS A 94 13.13 -8.56 6.06
C HIS A 94 14.37 -9.37 6.48
N ILE A 95 15.54 -9.06 5.90
CA ILE A 95 16.81 -9.70 6.25
C ILE A 95 17.20 -9.36 7.69
N PHE A 96 17.11 -8.09 8.08
CA PHE A 96 17.39 -7.64 9.43
C PHE A 96 16.50 -8.34 10.47
N SER A 97 15.20 -8.49 10.16
CA SER A 97 14.23 -9.12 11.05
C SER A 97 14.51 -10.60 11.33
N LEU A 98 15.33 -11.28 10.51
CA LEU A 98 15.79 -12.65 10.80
C LEU A 98 16.61 -12.71 12.10
N GLY A 99 17.47 -11.72 12.32
CA GLY A 99 18.27 -11.59 13.53
C GLY A 99 17.45 -11.05 14.69
N TYR A 100 16.68 -9.99 14.44
CA TYR A 100 15.91 -9.31 15.48
C TYR A 100 14.82 -10.19 16.11
N MET A 101 14.10 -10.99 15.30
CA MET A 101 13.00 -11.85 15.79
C MET A 101 13.44 -13.26 16.19
N LYS A 102 14.74 -13.58 16.17
CA LYS A 102 15.27 -14.95 16.31
C LYS A 102 14.68 -15.74 17.48
N GLU A 103 14.49 -15.08 18.62
CA GLU A 103 14.03 -15.69 19.87
C GLU A 103 12.50 -15.59 20.08
N ASP A 104 11.80 -14.81 19.26
CA ASP A 104 10.36 -14.58 19.42
C ASP A 104 9.54 -15.85 19.06
N ARG A 105 8.50 -16.13 19.84
CA ARG A 105 7.60 -17.28 19.64
C ARG A 105 6.78 -17.13 18.36
N ASP A 106 6.30 -15.92 18.08
CA ASP A 106 5.33 -15.62 17.03
C ASP A 106 6.02 -15.15 15.73
N PHE A 107 7.23 -15.67 15.48
CA PHE A 107 8.09 -15.36 14.34
C PHE A 107 7.36 -15.41 12.98
N ALA A 108 6.60 -16.48 12.72
CA ALA A 108 5.89 -16.63 11.44
C ALA A 108 4.82 -15.54 11.27
N ARG A 109 4.08 -15.20 12.33
CA ARG A 109 3.05 -14.14 12.30
C ARG A 109 3.66 -12.80 11.94
N TYR A 110 4.83 -12.48 12.49
CA TYR A 110 5.55 -11.24 12.18
C TYR A 110 5.88 -11.14 10.68
N PHE A 111 6.46 -12.19 10.09
CA PHE A 111 6.80 -12.19 8.66
C PHE A 111 5.56 -12.15 7.74
N ALA A 112 4.43 -12.75 8.15
CA ALA A 112 3.17 -12.60 7.43
C ALA A 112 2.69 -11.14 7.42
N PHE A 113 2.70 -10.47 8.57
CA PHE A 113 2.30 -9.06 8.68
C PHE A 113 3.25 -8.13 7.92
N LEU A 114 4.56 -8.41 7.98
CA LEU A 114 5.56 -7.62 7.27
C LEU A 114 5.44 -7.78 5.75
N SER A 115 5.16 -8.99 5.25
CA SER A 115 4.87 -9.22 3.83
C SER A 115 3.55 -8.56 3.39
N LEU A 116 2.52 -8.57 4.23
CA LEU A 116 1.27 -7.86 3.98
C LEU A 116 1.48 -6.34 3.88
N PHE A 117 2.34 -5.79 4.74
CA PHE A 117 2.71 -4.38 4.69
C PHE A 117 3.40 -4.02 3.37
N ILE A 118 4.37 -4.82 2.91
CA ILE A 118 5.02 -4.60 1.61
C ILE A 118 4.02 -4.69 0.46
N PHE A 119 3.16 -5.70 0.44
CA PHE A 119 2.08 -5.80 -0.57
C PHE A 119 1.23 -4.53 -0.61
N SER A 120 0.85 -4.04 0.58
CA SER A 120 0.02 -2.84 0.71
C SER A 120 0.72 -1.60 0.15
N MET A 121 1.99 -1.41 0.51
CA MET A 121 2.80 -0.29 0.02
C MET A 121 3.03 -0.34 -1.49
N LEU A 122 3.28 -1.53 -2.05
CA LEU A 122 3.45 -1.69 -3.50
C LEU A 122 2.16 -1.36 -4.25
N GLY A 123 1.01 -1.72 -3.71
CA GLY A 123 -0.28 -1.39 -4.32
C GLY A 123 -0.56 0.12 -4.35
N ILE A 124 -0.16 0.88 -3.32
CA ILE A 124 -0.25 2.35 -3.35
C ILE A 124 0.65 2.93 -4.45
N VAL A 125 1.88 2.43 -4.55
CA VAL A 125 2.87 2.92 -5.53
C VAL A 125 2.45 2.64 -6.97
N LEU A 126 1.76 1.53 -7.21
CA LEU A 126 1.32 1.09 -8.53
C LEU A 126 -0.09 1.58 -8.89
N ALA A 127 -0.85 2.14 -7.97
CA ALA A 127 -2.22 2.55 -8.23
C ALA A 127 -2.29 3.59 -9.37
N ASP A 128 -3.23 3.39 -10.29
CA ASP A 128 -3.50 4.30 -11.41
C ASP A 128 -4.79 5.12 -11.22
N ASN A 129 -5.55 4.81 -10.17
CA ASN A 129 -6.78 5.50 -9.81
C ASN A 129 -6.93 5.62 -8.29
N PHE A 130 -7.77 6.57 -7.87
CA PHE A 130 -8.00 6.86 -6.46
C PHE A 130 -8.64 5.70 -5.68
N VAL A 131 -9.48 4.88 -6.32
CA VAL A 131 -10.15 3.77 -5.63
C VAL A 131 -9.15 2.66 -5.29
N MET A 132 -8.31 2.26 -6.26
CA MET A 132 -7.22 1.32 -6.01
C MET A 132 -6.27 1.88 -4.94
N MET A 133 -5.89 3.16 -5.05
CA MET A 133 -5.06 3.81 -4.04
C MET A 133 -5.69 3.71 -2.65
N PHE A 134 -6.99 4.01 -2.51
CA PHE A 134 -7.71 3.94 -1.22
C PHE A 134 -7.77 2.51 -0.65
N ILE A 135 -8.00 1.49 -1.48
CA ILE A 135 -7.97 0.08 -1.05
C ILE A 135 -6.63 -0.26 -0.41
N PHE A 136 -5.53 0.11 -1.06
CA PHE A 136 -4.19 -0.15 -0.54
C PHE A 136 -3.79 0.78 0.61
N TRP A 137 -4.32 2.00 0.64
CA TRP A 137 -4.17 2.97 1.73
C TRP A 137 -4.72 2.43 3.06
N GLU A 138 -5.90 1.82 2.97
CA GLU A 138 -6.57 1.12 4.06
C GLU A 138 -5.79 -0.12 4.49
N LEU A 139 -5.28 -0.89 3.52
CA LEU A 139 -4.48 -2.07 3.80
C LEU A 139 -3.15 -1.75 4.50
N VAL A 140 -2.52 -0.62 4.17
CA VAL A 140 -1.36 -0.09 4.92
C VAL A 140 -1.76 0.26 6.35
N GLY A 141 -2.96 0.81 6.56
CA GLY A 141 -3.50 1.07 7.90
C GLY A 141 -3.68 -0.21 8.73
N VAL A 142 -4.27 -1.25 8.12
CA VAL A 142 -4.49 -2.55 8.76
C VAL A 142 -3.17 -3.25 9.06
N SER A 143 -2.26 -3.35 8.09
CA SER A 143 -0.96 -3.99 8.29
C SER A 143 -0.10 -3.25 9.32
N SER A 144 -0.14 -1.92 9.35
CA SER A 144 0.50 -1.12 10.41
C SER A 144 -0.09 -1.40 11.79
N TYR A 145 -1.42 -1.47 11.91
CA TYR A 145 -2.09 -1.82 13.18
C TYR A 145 -1.63 -3.18 13.70
N LEU A 146 -1.57 -4.19 12.81
CA LEU A 146 -1.12 -5.54 13.14
C LEU A 146 0.35 -5.59 13.58
N LEU A 147 1.22 -4.77 12.96
CA LEU A 147 2.64 -4.69 13.29
C LEU A 147 2.90 -3.94 14.60
N ILE A 148 2.25 -2.79 14.83
CA ILE A 148 2.39 -2.03 16.08
C ILE A 148 1.83 -2.84 17.25
N GLY A 149 0.68 -3.47 17.05
CA GLY A 149 0.02 -4.34 18.03
C GLY A 149 0.59 -5.76 18.11
N PHE A 150 1.77 -6.02 17.52
CA PHE A 150 2.30 -7.38 17.40
C PHE A 150 2.46 -8.08 18.75
N TRP A 151 2.98 -7.36 19.77
CA TRP A 151 3.02 -7.83 21.16
C TRP A 151 1.75 -7.38 21.91
N PHE A 152 0.60 -7.89 21.48
CA PHE A 152 -0.72 -7.55 22.01
C PHE A 152 -0.89 -7.82 23.53
N GLU A 153 -0.05 -8.67 24.12
CA GLU A 153 -0.02 -8.93 25.56
C GLU A 153 0.44 -7.71 26.38
N LYS A 154 1.14 -6.75 25.74
CA LYS A 154 1.55 -5.48 26.37
C LYS A 154 0.44 -4.43 26.19
N PRO A 155 -0.18 -3.92 27.27
CA PRO A 155 -1.23 -2.89 27.17
C PRO A 155 -0.78 -1.65 26.41
N SER A 156 0.48 -1.22 26.60
CA SER A 156 1.06 -0.07 25.89
C SER A 156 1.10 -0.27 24.38
N ALA A 157 1.41 -1.48 23.89
CA ALA A 157 1.42 -1.78 22.46
C ALA A 157 0.00 -1.83 21.88
N ALA A 158 -0.95 -2.41 22.62
CA ALA A 158 -2.36 -2.43 22.21
C ALA A 158 -2.95 -1.02 22.10
N ASP A 159 -2.66 -0.14 23.05
CA ASP A 159 -3.16 1.23 23.04
C ASP A 159 -2.45 2.10 21.98
N ALA A 160 -1.16 1.88 21.74
CA ALA A 160 -0.44 2.52 20.64
C ALA A 160 -1.02 2.11 19.27
N ALA A 161 -1.31 0.82 19.06
CA ALA A 161 -1.91 0.34 17.82
C ALA A 161 -3.28 0.96 17.57
N LYS A 162 -4.15 0.99 18.60
CA LYS A 162 -5.46 1.67 18.51
C LYS A 162 -5.30 3.14 18.19
N LYS A 163 -4.39 3.85 18.87
CA LYS A 163 -4.15 5.28 18.62
C LYS A 163 -3.72 5.51 17.18
N ALA A 164 -2.75 4.76 16.68
CA ALA A 164 -2.29 4.87 15.30
C ALA A 164 -3.40 4.58 14.28
N PHE A 165 -4.19 3.54 14.50
CA PHE A 165 -5.27 3.20 13.58
C PHE A 165 -6.38 4.26 13.56
N LEU A 166 -6.82 4.74 14.74
CA LEU A 166 -7.89 5.73 14.86
C LEU A 166 -7.47 7.11 14.35
N THR A 167 -6.25 7.57 14.67
CA THR A 167 -5.78 8.88 14.18
C THR A 167 -5.65 8.91 12.66
N ASN A 168 -5.13 7.83 12.06
CA ASN A 168 -5.08 7.70 10.60
C ASN A 168 -6.48 7.63 9.98
N ARG A 169 -7.43 6.95 10.65
CA ARG A 169 -8.82 6.81 10.18
C ARG A 169 -9.51 8.15 9.97
N VAL A 170 -9.21 9.15 10.81
CA VAL A 170 -9.76 10.51 10.67
C VAL A 170 -9.30 11.15 9.37
N GLY A 171 -8.02 11.00 9.01
CA GLY A 171 -7.50 11.45 7.72
C GLY A 171 -8.10 10.67 6.55
N ASP A 172 -8.21 9.34 6.69
CA ASP A 172 -8.73 8.44 5.67
C ASP A 172 -10.21 8.74 5.34
N PHE A 173 -10.99 9.24 6.31
CA PHE A 173 -12.36 9.75 6.05
C PHE A 173 -12.35 10.98 5.14
N GLY A 174 -11.45 11.94 5.39
CA GLY A 174 -11.25 13.08 4.49
C GLY A 174 -10.84 12.62 3.10
N PHE A 175 -9.94 11.66 3.02
CA PHE A 175 -9.50 11.10 1.74
C PHE A 175 -10.68 10.52 0.95
N LEU A 176 -11.50 9.67 1.57
CA LEU A 176 -12.67 9.07 0.93
C LEU A 176 -13.67 10.13 0.44
N LEU A 177 -13.96 11.15 1.26
CA LEU A 177 -14.83 12.26 0.84
C LEU A 177 -14.26 12.99 -0.37
N GLY A 178 -12.95 13.22 -0.41
CA GLY A 178 -12.28 13.84 -1.54
C GLY A 178 -12.42 13.00 -2.83
N ILE A 179 -12.27 11.67 -2.73
CA ILE A 179 -12.47 10.76 -3.87
C ILE A 179 -13.90 10.84 -4.41
N LEU A 180 -14.89 10.79 -3.51
CA LEU A 180 -16.31 10.91 -3.90
C LEU A 180 -16.60 12.26 -4.56
N MET A 181 -16.05 13.35 -4.03
CA MET A 181 -16.20 14.68 -4.63
C MET A 181 -15.57 14.76 -6.02
N VAL A 182 -14.35 14.24 -6.19
CA VAL A 182 -13.68 14.15 -7.50
C VAL A 182 -14.56 13.41 -8.50
N TRP A 183 -15.07 12.23 -8.12
CA TRP A 183 -15.93 11.44 -8.99
C TRP A 183 -17.22 12.18 -9.36
N THR A 184 -17.90 12.82 -8.40
CA THR A 184 -19.12 13.59 -8.70
C THR A 184 -18.88 14.82 -9.56
N ALA A 185 -17.69 15.43 -9.50
CA ALA A 185 -17.35 16.64 -10.24
C ALA A 185 -16.85 16.34 -11.67
N LEU A 186 -16.10 15.26 -11.85
CA LEU A 186 -15.36 14.98 -13.08
C LEU A 186 -15.77 13.66 -13.76
N GLY A 187 -16.58 12.83 -13.11
CA GLY A 187 -17.07 11.56 -13.67
C GLY A 187 -16.04 10.42 -13.73
N SER A 188 -14.78 10.67 -13.34
CA SER A 188 -13.72 9.66 -13.29
C SER A 188 -12.99 9.69 -11.94
N VAL A 189 -12.31 8.58 -11.64
CA VAL A 189 -11.40 8.43 -10.49
C VAL A 189 -9.97 8.07 -10.93
N GLY A 190 -9.74 7.92 -12.25
CA GLY A 190 -8.44 7.59 -12.85
C GLY A 190 -7.53 8.79 -12.99
N PHE A 191 -6.24 8.65 -12.66
CA PHE A 191 -5.33 9.80 -12.63
C PHE A 191 -5.11 10.45 -13.99
N ALA A 192 -5.12 9.67 -15.07
CA ALA A 192 -4.97 10.18 -16.43
C ALA A 192 -6.15 11.08 -16.84
N ASP A 193 -7.39 10.57 -16.69
CA ASP A 193 -8.60 11.33 -17.04
C ASP A 193 -8.75 12.60 -16.20
N LEU A 194 -8.40 12.51 -14.92
CA LEU A 194 -8.48 13.64 -13.99
C LEU A 194 -7.50 14.76 -14.36
N ALA A 195 -6.31 14.43 -14.86
CA ALA A 195 -5.35 15.43 -15.30
C ALA A 195 -5.85 16.24 -16.51
N GLU A 196 -6.72 15.65 -17.33
CA GLU A 196 -7.29 16.29 -18.52
C GLU A 196 -8.63 17.02 -18.23
N SER A 197 -9.38 16.55 -17.23
CA SER A 197 -10.75 17.02 -16.96
C SER A 197 -10.83 18.25 -16.05
N VAL A 198 -9.75 18.61 -15.35
CA VAL A 198 -9.73 19.77 -14.45
C VAL A 198 -9.78 21.07 -15.26
N SER A 199 -10.83 21.85 -15.05
CA SER A 199 -11.07 23.14 -15.70
C SER A 199 -11.31 24.26 -14.68
N ALA A 200 -11.21 25.51 -15.14
CA ALA A 200 -11.48 26.69 -14.30
C ALA A 200 -12.90 26.70 -13.69
N GLU A 201 -13.89 26.12 -14.39
CA GLU A 201 -15.28 26.04 -13.93
C GLU A 201 -15.43 25.08 -12.73
N THR A 202 -14.64 24.00 -12.71
CA THR A 202 -14.65 23.01 -11.63
C THR A 202 -13.68 23.32 -10.49
N ALA A 203 -12.85 24.35 -10.64
CA ALA A 203 -11.68 24.62 -9.79
C ALA A 203 -11.99 24.72 -8.29
N THR A 204 -13.13 25.29 -7.91
CA THR A 204 -13.53 25.39 -6.50
C THR A 204 -13.82 24.03 -5.89
N ILE A 205 -14.56 23.17 -6.62
CA ILE A 205 -14.94 21.85 -6.15
C ILE A 205 -13.73 20.92 -6.15
N THR A 206 -12.93 20.93 -7.20
CA THR A 206 -11.70 20.12 -7.31
C THR A 206 -10.64 20.58 -6.32
N GLY A 207 -10.55 21.88 -6.01
CA GLY A 207 -9.69 22.42 -4.96
C GLY A 207 -10.08 21.92 -3.56
N LEU A 208 -11.38 21.92 -3.23
CA LEU A 208 -11.85 21.35 -1.97
C LEU A 208 -11.64 19.83 -1.93
N ALA A 209 -11.88 19.13 -3.03
CA ALA A 209 -11.63 17.70 -3.13
C ALA A 209 -10.14 17.36 -2.93
N GLY A 210 -9.24 18.15 -3.54
CA GLY A 210 -7.80 18.04 -3.34
C GLY A 210 -7.37 18.30 -1.89
N PHE A 211 -7.97 19.27 -1.22
CA PHE A 211 -7.74 19.50 0.21
C PHE A 211 -8.20 18.31 1.07
N LEU A 212 -9.36 17.73 0.78
CA LEU A 212 -9.88 16.55 1.46
C LEU A 212 -8.99 15.32 1.24
N ILE A 213 -8.51 15.11 0.01
CA ILE A 213 -7.49 14.09 -0.31
C ILE A 213 -6.21 14.34 0.51
N PHE A 214 -5.77 15.60 0.59
CA PHE A 214 -4.60 15.98 1.38
C PHE A 214 -4.76 15.69 2.88
N CYS A 215 -5.96 15.77 3.45
CA CYS A 215 -6.21 15.33 4.83
C CYS A 215 -5.83 13.86 5.08
N GLY A 216 -6.01 12.98 4.09
CA GLY A 216 -5.52 11.60 4.13
C GLY A 216 -4.00 11.53 4.25
N ALA A 217 -3.31 12.28 3.39
CA ALA A 217 -1.85 12.38 3.41
C ALA A 217 -1.33 12.95 4.74
N MET A 218 -1.97 13.99 5.28
CA MET A 218 -1.62 14.55 6.60
C MET A 218 -1.70 13.50 7.71
N GLY A 219 -2.72 12.63 7.68
CA GLY A 219 -2.86 11.52 8.63
C GLY A 219 -1.69 10.55 8.56
N LYS A 220 -1.46 9.94 7.38
CA LYS A 220 -0.41 8.92 7.19
C LYS A 220 1.02 9.45 7.34
N SER A 221 1.25 10.73 7.04
CA SER A 221 2.55 11.38 7.19
C SER A 221 2.75 12.05 8.56
N ALA A 222 1.85 11.80 9.54
CA ALA A 222 1.91 12.33 10.89
C ALA A 222 2.11 13.86 10.94
N GLN A 223 1.38 14.59 10.09
CA GLN A 223 1.43 16.05 10.05
C GLN A 223 0.48 16.65 11.08
N PHE A 224 0.71 17.92 11.46
CA PHE A 224 -0.27 18.64 12.30
C PHE A 224 -1.63 18.72 11.58
N PRO A 225 -2.76 18.41 12.24
CA PRO A 225 -2.95 18.09 13.66
C PRO A 225 -2.88 16.58 14.01
N LEU A 226 -2.78 15.69 13.02
CA LEU A 226 -2.86 14.23 13.16
C LEU A 226 -1.54 13.52 13.50
N HIS A 227 -0.58 14.21 14.13
CA HIS A 227 0.77 13.72 14.40
C HIS A 227 0.90 12.82 15.63
N VAL A 228 -0.11 12.80 16.51
CA VAL A 228 -0.03 12.23 17.88
C VAL A 228 0.19 10.71 17.97
N TRP A 229 0.21 10.00 16.85
CA TRP A 229 0.41 8.55 16.81
C TRP A 229 1.85 8.11 16.55
N LEU A 230 2.70 9.03 16.08
CA LEU A 230 4.13 8.82 15.83
C LEU A 230 4.96 9.44 16.97
#